data_AF-A0A8H7HNE5-F1
#
_entry.id   AF-A0A8H7HNE5-F1
#
_cell.length_a   1.000
_cell.length_b   1.000
_cell.length_c   1.000
_cell.angle_alpha   90.00
_cell.angle_beta   90.00
_cell.angle_gamma   90.00
#
_symmetry.space_group_name_H-M   'P 1'
#
loop_
_entity.id
_entity.type
_entity.pdbx_description
1 polymer ?
#
loop_
_entity_poly.entity_id
_entity_poly.type
_entity_poly.pdbx_seq_one_letter_code
_entity_poly.pdbx_strand_id
1 'polypeptide(L)'
;MITNSVNAGYELVAQGPSASGSSSYLPPLWGVPNWAEARTRPRPRPRVIAMGVTIFLGFLAAVYWGKSILSSNLQEPSWASDSTNFDLIFLKEDQLPQHNLSAALPEGKNGRYLRFSNQVWGTGWNNILQERLLNTILAYSADRAPVFSPFEAWAHPPRDDTTLDGQRNVLKIPYNALLSGPTSGMSWGPGDKHPRAVSQKYWEVVCPGSERRVVNADEVMKQVGRESDGIKMLTDWAKLMRDIPERCVEIQGTQVFDFYLIGSTRILSLWETFKNHPTVRLLEDSEVVKNGVRENMSKLQKIDGAQRPYIPKTTGTIEGLLGIHIRRGDFRGDLGKDNGHCFNLGRWGATYSGWNQLPELHDKYDPPSREGVEGGQYTPAIREYYLKHCLPTVEQVVSRVRELLGDNHARLSHIFIANNAEDEYLADLRRGLVADGWEGSNIVTSKELELNWQATSVGNAVDMAILSRAEAFIGNGWSSMTSNIVMRRLTTGQTPESTRMW
;
A
#
# COMPACT_ATOMS: atom_id res chain seq x y z
N MET A 1 16.58 48.58 -12.02
CA MET A 1 16.53 49.92 -11.39
C MET A 1 15.37 49.84 -10.41
N ILE A 2 15.56 49.64 -9.10
CA ILE A 2 16.47 50.29 -8.14
C ILE A 2 16.23 51.80 -8.09
N THR A 3 15.60 52.25 -6.98
CA THR A 3 16.05 53.30 -6.04
C THR A 3 15.11 53.25 -4.82
N ASN A 4 15.57 52.88 -3.61
CA ASN A 4 16.30 53.70 -2.62
C ASN A 4 15.37 54.69 -1.88
N SER A 5 15.10 54.53 -0.56
CA SER A 5 15.94 54.91 0.61
C SER A 5 15.94 56.42 0.89
N VAL A 6 16.00 57.00 2.11
CA VAL A 6 16.16 56.47 3.48
C VAL A 6 15.95 57.61 4.52
N ASN A 7 15.60 57.25 5.78
CA ASN A 7 15.77 57.92 7.09
C ASN A 7 15.45 59.41 7.42
N ALA A 8 14.96 59.55 8.67
CA ALA A 8 15.20 60.58 9.70
C ALA A 8 14.73 62.03 9.46
N GLY A 9 14.29 62.78 10.47
CA GLY A 9 14.09 62.52 11.92
C GLY A 9 13.70 63.83 12.63
N TYR A 10 13.46 63.82 13.97
CA TYR A 10 13.71 64.89 14.98
C TYR A 10 12.84 64.74 16.24
N GLU A 11 13.35 65.26 17.37
CA GLU A 11 12.85 65.08 18.76
C GLU A 11 11.93 66.24 19.22
N LEU A 12 11.35 66.15 20.45
CA LEU A 12 11.65 67.07 21.59
C LEU A 12 10.75 66.83 22.85
N VAL A 13 11.41 66.60 24.01
CA VAL A 13 11.19 67.19 25.36
C VAL A 13 9.91 66.95 26.21
N ALA A 14 10.08 66.07 27.21
CA ALA A 14 9.86 66.17 28.69
C ALA A 14 8.82 67.08 29.40
N GLN A 15 8.28 66.56 30.53
CA GLN A 15 8.17 67.22 31.85
C GLN A 15 7.88 66.23 33.03
N GLY A 16 8.40 66.52 34.24
CA GLY A 16 8.03 65.91 35.55
C GLY A 16 7.50 67.00 36.52
N PRO A 17 7.68 66.97 37.87
CA PRO A 17 8.29 65.95 38.78
C PRO A 17 7.62 65.79 40.21
N SER A 18 8.24 64.97 41.09
CA SER A 18 8.28 65.01 42.60
C SER A 18 6.96 64.86 43.43
N ALA A 19 6.90 64.58 44.76
CA ALA A 19 7.82 64.42 45.94
C ALA A 19 7.14 63.54 47.07
N SER A 20 7.56 63.53 48.36
CA SER A 20 8.67 62.77 49.01
C SER A 20 8.48 62.57 50.56
N GLY A 21 9.23 61.67 51.23
CA GLY A 21 9.42 61.58 52.72
C GLY A 21 8.74 60.38 53.44
N SER A 22 9.23 59.76 54.55
CA SER A 22 10.39 59.92 55.50
C SER A 22 10.78 58.53 56.09
N SER A 23 12.01 58.11 56.47
CA SER A 23 13.04 58.58 57.46
C SER A 23 12.67 58.38 58.95
N SER A 24 13.48 57.86 59.91
CA SER A 24 14.77 57.07 59.97
C SER A 24 15.16 56.70 61.45
N TYR A 25 16.30 56.00 61.67
CA TYR A 25 17.14 55.82 62.91
C TYR A 25 17.32 54.42 63.58
N LEU A 26 18.48 54.24 64.27
CA LEU A 26 19.18 53.00 64.76
C LEU A 26 19.91 53.31 66.12
N PRO A 27 20.85 52.48 66.68
CA PRO A 27 20.80 51.14 67.32
C PRO A 27 21.40 51.17 68.78
N PRO A 28 22.26 50.22 69.28
CA PRO A 28 22.07 48.84 69.82
C PRO A 28 22.48 48.67 71.33
N LEU A 29 22.51 47.43 71.90
CA LEU A 29 23.68 46.80 72.61
C LEU A 29 23.41 45.58 73.56
N TRP A 30 24.46 44.74 73.71
CA TRP A 30 24.82 43.73 74.77
C TRP A 30 23.99 42.43 75.03
N GLY A 31 24.71 41.30 75.16
CA GLY A 31 24.27 40.08 75.89
C GLY A 31 24.80 38.74 75.35
N VAL A 32 25.69 38.05 76.10
CA VAL A 32 26.17 36.67 75.80
C VAL A 32 25.63 35.66 76.87
N PRO A 33 26.01 34.36 76.87
CA PRO A 33 25.09 33.24 76.71
C PRO A 33 24.58 32.63 78.04
N ASN A 34 23.68 31.63 77.97
CA ASN A 34 23.73 30.49 78.91
C ASN A 34 23.06 29.21 78.38
N TRP A 35 23.46 28.12 79.02
CA TRP A 35 23.24 26.70 78.75
C TRP A 35 22.19 26.10 79.70
N ALA A 36 21.79 24.85 79.45
CA ALA A 36 21.09 23.87 80.32
C ALA A 36 19.72 23.36 79.80
N GLU A 37 19.80 22.18 79.18
CA GLU A 37 18.93 21.00 79.32
C GLU A 37 17.51 21.13 79.91
N ALA A 38 16.51 20.70 79.13
CA ALA A 38 15.47 19.77 79.61
C ALA A 38 14.86 18.97 78.43
N ARG A 39 14.68 17.66 78.62
CA ARG A 39 14.26 16.72 77.55
C ARG A 39 12.78 16.89 77.18
N THR A 40 12.45 16.96 75.89
CA THR A 40 11.06 16.83 75.40
C THR A 40 10.90 15.61 74.49
N ARG A 41 9.80 14.88 74.66
CA ARG A 41 9.45 13.68 73.86
C ARG A 41 9.01 14.08 72.44
N PRO A 42 9.24 13.23 71.42
CA PRO A 42 8.96 13.60 70.03
C PRO A 42 7.46 13.66 69.72
N ARG A 43 7.04 14.72 69.01
CA ARG A 43 5.77 14.77 68.26
C ARG A 43 6.07 14.58 66.76
N PRO A 44 5.20 13.92 65.98
CA PRO A 44 5.46 13.62 64.58
C PRO A 44 5.53 14.89 63.72
N ARG A 45 6.46 14.91 62.76
CA ARG A 45 6.78 16.09 61.93
C ARG A 45 5.75 16.32 60.81
N PRO A 46 5.47 17.57 60.41
CA PRO A 46 4.44 17.92 59.41
C PRO A 46 4.77 17.50 57.96
N ARG A 47 5.89 16.80 57.71
CA ARG A 47 6.29 16.36 56.35
C ARG A 47 5.41 15.24 55.79
N VAL A 48 4.71 14.48 56.64
CA VAL A 48 3.84 13.36 56.19
C VAL A 48 2.56 13.88 55.50
N ILE A 49 1.99 15.00 55.97
CA ILE A 49 0.75 15.57 55.41
C ILE A 49 0.99 16.12 54.00
N ALA A 50 2.10 16.83 53.78
CA ALA A 50 2.45 17.37 52.46
C ALA A 50 2.60 16.26 51.41
N MET A 51 3.24 15.14 51.76
CA MET A 51 3.41 14.01 50.84
C MET A 51 2.07 13.33 50.51
N GLY A 52 1.17 13.22 51.48
CA GLY A 52 -0.18 12.68 51.25
C GLY A 52 -1.01 13.52 50.28
N VAL A 53 -0.95 14.86 50.37
CA VAL A 53 -1.68 15.76 49.45
C VAL A 53 -1.12 15.66 48.02
N THR A 54 0.20 15.60 47.84
CA THR A 54 0.80 15.44 46.50
C THR A 54 0.45 14.10 45.88
N ILE A 55 0.45 13.01 46.67
CA ILE A 55 0.03 11.68 46.19
C ILE A 55 -1.46 11.69 45.82
N PHE A 56 -2.33 12.32 46.62
CA PHE A 56 -3.77 12.37 46.35
C PHE A 56 -4.11 13.21 45.10
N LEU A 57 -3.44 14.36 44.91
CA LEU A 57 -3.58 15.17 43.69
C LEU A 57 -3.00 14.47 42.46
N GLY A 58 -1.87 13.77 42.60
CA GLY A 58 -1.31 12.93 41.54
C GLY A 58 -2.24 11.78 41.16
N PHE A 59 -2.91 11.16 42.13
CA PHE A 59 -3.88 10.09 41.90
C PHE A 59 -5.16 10.62 41.25
N LEU A 60 -5.66 11.79 41.67
CA LEU A 60 -6.79 12.46 41.01
C LEU A 60 -6.45 12.88 39.58
N ALA A 61 -5.25 13.41 39.34
CA ALA A 61 -4.76 13.72 37.99
C ALA A 61 -4.67 12.43 37.14
N ALA A 62 -4.11 11.35 37.68
CA ALA A 62 -4.02 10.05 37.01
C ALA A 62 -5.39 9.42 36.74
N VAL A 63 -6.39 9.61 37.60
CA VAL A 63 -7.77 9.15 37.37
C VAL A 63 -8.51 10.04 36.36
N TYR A 64 -8.28 11.35 36.36
CA TYR A 64 -8.94 12.29 35.45
C TYR A 64 -8.34 12.22 34.03
N TRP A 65 -7.01 12.26 33.92
CA TRP A 65 -6.29 12.02 32.66
C TRP A 65 -6.38 10.56 32.22
N GLY A 66 -6.38 9.60 33.16
CA GLY A 66 -6.66 8.20 32.87
C GLY A 66 -8.06 7.99 32.29
N LYS A 67 -9.08 8.72 32.75
CA LYS A 67 -10.41 8.74 32.12
C LYS A 67 -10.40 9.39 30.73
N SER A 68 -9.62 10.45 30.52
CA SER A 68 -9.43 11.07 29.20
C SER A 68 -8.76 10.11 28.20
N ILE A 69 -7.73 9.38 28.66
CA ILE A 69 -7.01 8.34 27.90
C ILE A 69 -7.86 7.08 27.70
N LEU A 70 -8.75 6.75 28.65
CA LEU A 70 -9.76 5.69 28.49
C LEU A 70 -10.89 6.10 27.53
N SER A 71 -11.15 7.39 27.31
CA SER A 71 -12.07 7.86 26.27
C SER A 71 -11.42 8.05 24.89
N SER A 72 -10.09 8.10 24.79
CA SER A 72 -9.38 8.02 23.49
C SER A 72 -9.19 6.58 23.00
N ASN A 73 -9.48 5.58 23.84
CA ASN A 73 -9.87 4.23 23.38
C ASN A 73 -11.31 4.24 22.83
N LEU A 74 -11.61 5.15 21.90
CA LEU A 74 -12.60 4.88 20.88
C LEU A 74 -12.04 3.71 20.09
N GLN A 75 -12.50 2.52 20.47
CA GLN A 75 -12.20 1.23 19.87
C GLN A 75 -12.30 1.39 18.35
N GLU A 76 -11.15 1.46 17.67
CA GLU A 76 -11.15 1.45 16.21
C GLU A 76 -11.96 0.22 15.80
N PRO A 77 -13.01 0.37 14.97
CA PRO A 77 -13.76 -0.78 14.49
C PRO A 77 -12.83 -1.53 13.54
N SER A 78 -12.01 -2.42 14.10
CA SER A 78 -11.05 -3.28 13.42
C SER A 78 -11.82 -4.36 12.65
N TRP A 79 -12.54 -3.89 11.63
CA TRP A 79 -13.43 -4.67 10.80
C TRP A 79 -12.70 -5.45 9.71
N ALA A 80 -11.36 -5.45 9.76
CA ALA A 80 -10.53 -6.40 9.03
C ALA A 80 -10.97 -7.82 9.41
N SER A 81 -11.31 -8.64 8.41
CA SER A 81 -11.70 -10.02 8.70
C SER A 81 -10.50 -10.81 9.22
N ASP A 82 -10.53 -11.16 10.51
CA ASP A 82 -9.66 -12.16 11.15
C ASP A 82 -9.88 -13.61 10.64
N SER A 83 -10.81 -13.81 9.70
CA SER A 83 -11.10 -15.13 9.15
C SER A 83 -10.31 -15.39 7.88
N THR A 84 -9.81 -16.62 7.76
CA THR A 84 -9.17 -17.15 6.55
C THR A 84 -10.13 -17.95 5.65
N ASN A 85 -11.39 -18.12 6.06
CA ASN A 85 -12.41 -18.89 5.33
C ASN A 85 -13.26 -17.95 4.45
N PHE A 86 -13.39 -18.26 3.16
CA PHE A 86 -14.07 -17.38 2.20
C PHE A 86 -15.55 -17.15 2.49
N ASP A 87 -16.30 -18.14 2.96
CA ASP A 87 -17.73 -17.98 3.28
C ASP A 87 -17.91 -17.03 4.47
N LEU A 88 -17.07 -17.15 5.49
CA LEU A 88 -17.04 -16.23 6.64
C LEU A 88 -16.60 -14.82 6.24
N ILE A 89 -15.68 -14.67 5.27
CA ILE A 89 -15.30 -13.36 4.74
C ILE A 89 -16.46 -12.75 3.95
N PHE A 90 -17.17 -13.51 3.10
CA PHE A 90 -18.38 -13.01 2.41
C PHE A 90 -19.47 -12.58 3.38
N LEU A 91 -19.76 -13.37 4.42
CA LEU A 91 -20.74 -13.02 5.46
C LEU A 91 -20.36 -11.72 6.20
N LYS A 92 -19.05 -11.49 6.42
CA LYS A 92 -18.56 -10.21 6.94
C LYS A 92 -18.73 -9.10 5.92
N GLU A 93 -18.30 -9.28 4.67
CA GLU A 93 -18.50 -8.26 3.62
C GLU A 93 -19.96 -7.81 3.51
N ASP A 94 -20.93 -8.71 3.69
CA ASP A 94 -22.35 -8.35 3.76
C ASP A 94 -22.74 -7.53 4.99
N GLN A 95 -22.09 -7.74 6.14
CA GLN A 95 -22.42 -7.15 7.44
C GLN A 95 -21.62 -5.88 7.80
N LEU A 96 -20.83 -5.33 6.87
CA LEU A 96 -20.05 -4.10 7.08
C LEU A 96 -20.91 -2.98 7.71
N PRO A 97 -20.39 -2.13 8.64
CA PRO A 97 -21.25 -1.22 9.40
C PRO A 97 -22.00 -0.18 8.54
N GLN A 98 -21.45 0.17 7.38
CA GLN A 98 -22.05 1.04 6.37
C GLN A 98 -23.15 0.37 5.53
N HIS A 99 -23.31 -0.96 5.62
CA HIS A 99 -24.38 -1.74 4.97
C HIS A 99 -25.70 -1.69 5.75
N ASN A 100 -26.03 -0.51 6.25
CA ASN A 100 -27.25 -0.24 6.98
C ASN A 100 -28.01 0.89 6.28
N LEU A 101 -29.17 0.57 5.70
CA LEU A 101 -30.01 1.54 4.99
C LEU A 101 -30.44 2.74 5.87
N SER A 102 -30.44 2.56 7.20
CA SER A 102 -30.77 3.59 8.19
C SER A 102 -29.54 4.32 8.76
N ALA A 103 -28.33 4.06 8.24
CA ALA A 103 -27.14 4.83 8.61
C ALA A 103 -27.29 6.32 8.24
N ALA A 104 -26.63 7.18 9.00
CA ALA A 104 -26.59 8.61 8.75
C ALA A 104 -25.70 8.95 7.55
N LEU A 105 -25.88 10.16 6.98
CA LEU A 105 -24.98 10.68 5.95
C LEU A 105 -23.52 10.67 6.45
N PRO A 106 -22.55 10.32 5.59
CA PRO A 106 -22.67 10.17 4.13
C PRO A 106 -23.11 8.76 3.67
N GLU A 107 -23.55 7.89 4.57
CA GLU A 107 -23.85 6.48 4.31
C GLU A 107 -25.37 6.19 4.26
N GLY A 108 -25.74 4.91 4.25
CA GLY A 108 -27.13 4.45 4.22
C GLY A 108 -27.90 4.81 2.95
N LYS A 109 -29.23 4.74 2.99
CA LYS A 109 -30.09 4.93 1.80
C LYS A 109 -29.93 6.30 1.11
N ASN A 110 -29.48 7.31 1.85
CA ASN A 110 -29.26 8.66 1.36
C ASN A 110 -27.80 8.92 0.94
N GLY A 111 -26.90 7.94 1.12
CA GLY A 111 -25.51 8.05 0.73
C GLY A 111 -25.30 8.14 -0.79
N ARG A 112 -24.15 8.68 -1.19
CA ARG A 112 -23.73 8.77 -2.60
C ARG A 112 -22.73 7.66 -2.90
N TYR A 113 -22.91 6.99 -4.03
CA TYR A 113 -22.23 5.76 -4.39
C TYR A 113 -21.71 5.84 -5.84
N LEU A 114 -20.61 5.14 -6.13
CA LEU A 114 -20.02 5.01 -7.46
C LEU A 114 -19.62 3.56 -7.77
N ARG A 115 -20.29 2.95 -8.75
CA ARG A 115 -19.98 1.63 -9.29
C ARG A 115 -19.24 1.74 -10.61
N PHE A 116 -18.21 0.91 -10.77
CA PHE A 116 -17.49 0.74 -12.03
C PHE A 116 -17.84 -0.64 -12.59
N SER A 117 -18.78 -0.70 -13.54
CA SER A 117 -19.14 -1.94 -14.24
C SER A 117 -18.27 -2.17 -15.49
N ASN A 118 -17.33 -1.25 -15.75
CA ASN A 118 -16.36 -1.22 -16.85
C ASN A 118 -14.95 -1.68 -16.46
N GLN A 119 -14.75 -2.22 -15.24
CA GLN A 119 -13.44 -2.71 -14.79
C GLN A 119 -12.93 -3.85 -15.67
N VAL A 120 -11.60 -3.97 -15.79
CA VAL A 120 -11.00 -5.14 -16.45
C VAL A 120 -11.41 -6.43 -15.74
N TRP A 121 -11.82 -7.41 -16.55
CA TRP A 121 -12.22 -8.74 -16.13
C TRP A 121 -11.44 -9.78 -16.95
N GLY A 122 -11.52 -11.06 -16.59
CA GLY A 122 -10.90 -12.13 -17.38
C GLY A 122 -9.36 -12.13 -17.38
N THR A 123 -8.71 -11.36 -16.50
CA THR A 123 -7.25 -11.30 -16.35
C THR A 123 -6.81 -11.62 -14.91
N GLY A 124 -5.50 -11.77 -14.68
CA GLY A 124 -4.97 -11.99 -13.35
C GLY A 124 -5.15 -10.77 -12.41
N TRP A 125 -5.37 -11.04 -11.12
CA TRP A 125 -5.59 -10.05 -10.05
C TRP A 125 -4.66 -8.84 -10.08
N ASN A 126 -3.40 -9.03 -10.46
CA ASN A 126 -2.41 -7.94 -10.48
C ASN A 126 -2.72 -6.80 -11.46
N ASN A 127 -3.39 -7.10 -12.57
CA ASN A 127 -3.89 -6.07 -13.50
C ASN A 127 -5.09 -5.33 -12.88
N ILE A 128 -5.99 -6.08 -12.25
CA ILE A 128 -7.22 -5.58 -11.64
C ILE A 128 -6.94 -4.68 -10.42
N LEU A 129 -5.92 -5.03 -9.61
CA LEU A 129 -5.57 -4.29 -8.39
C LEU A 129 -5.23 -2.82 -8.69
N GLN A 130 -4.45 -2.56 -9.74
CA GLN A 130 -4.05 -1.20 -10.12
C GLN A 130 -5.28 -0.35 -10.47
N GLU A 131 -6.15 -0.88 -11.32
CA GLU A 131 -7.38 -0.19 -11.70
C GLU A 131 -8.32 0.00 -10.49
N ARG A 132 -8.47 -1.02 -9.62
CA ARG A 132 -9.35 -0.93 -8.43
C ARG A 132 -8.88 0.10 -7.41
N LEU A 133 -7.57 0.26 -7.21
CA LEU A 133 -7.03 1.31 -6.34
C LEU A 133 -7.28 2.70 -6.95
N LEU A 134 -7.05 2.89 -8.25
CA LEU A 134 -7.32 4.15 -8.96
C LEU A 134 -8.82 4.50 -8.98
N ASN A 135 -9.69 3.53 -9.26
CA ASN A 135 -11.15 3.68 -9.19
C ASN A 135 -11.63 4.02 -7.77
N THR A 136 -11.00 3.44 -6.73
CA THR A 136 -11.27 3.81 -5.34
C THR A 136 -10.89 5.26 -5.05
N ILE A 137 -9.72 5.72 -5.53
CA ILE A 137 -9.26 7.11 -5.39
C ILE A 137 -10.20 8.08 -6.12
N LEU A 138 -10.69 7.72 -7.32
CA LEU A 138 -11.66 8.50 -8.08
C LEU A 138 -12.99 8.64 -7.35
N ALA A 139 -13.55 7.53 -6.82
CA ALA A 139 -14.80 7.56 -6.06
C ALA A 139 -14.68 8.43 -4.79
N TYR A 140 -13.61 8.24 -4.02
CA TYR A 140 -13.28 9.07 -2.86
C TYR A 140 -13.20 10.55 -3.25
N SER A 141 -12.44 10.87 -4.30
CA SER A 141 -12.27 12.24 -4.81
C SER A 141 -13.58 12.87 -5.32
N ALA A 142 -14.59 12.05 -5.64
CA ALA A 142 -15.92 12.49 -6.09
C ALA A 142 -16.95 12.61 -4.94
N ASP A 143 -16.54 12.42 -3.68
CA ASP A 143 -17.41 12.35 -2.50
C ASP A 143 -18.47 11.23 -2.60
N ARG A 144 -18.03 10.04 -3.06
CA ARG A 144 -18.88 8.85 -3.28
C ARG A 144 -18.24 7.59 -2.70
N ALA A 145 -19.06 6.72 -2.11
CA ALA A 145 -18.64 5.39 -1.69
C ALA A 145 -18.23 4.57 -2.92
N PRO A 146 -16.98 4.09 -3.01
CA PRO A 146 -16.61 3.12 -4.03
C PRO A 146 -17.36 1.80 -3.81
N VAL A 147 -17.87 1.22 -4.89
CA VAL A 147 -18.44 -0.13 -4.85
C VAL A 147 -17.36 -1.15 -5.21
N PHE A 148 -17.03 -2.04 -4.28
CA PHE A 148 -16.13 -3.16 -4.52
C PHE A 148 -16.89 -4.44 -4.82
N SER A 149 -16.30 -5.30 -5.65
CA SER A 149 -16.86 -6.61 -6.03
C SER A 149 -15.86 -7.73 -5.71
N PRO A 150 -16.31 -8.99 -5.63
CA PRO A 150 -15.41 -10.13 -5.55
C PRO A 150 -14.41 -10.15 -6.71
N PHE A 151 -13.31 -10.88 -6.58
CA PHE A 151 -12.44 -11.22 -7.70
C PHE A 151 -12.88 -12.55 -8.29
N GLU A 152 -13.09 -12.60 -9.60
CA GLU A 152 -13.42 -13.83 -10.33
C GLU A 152 -12.14 -14.41 -10.95
N ALA A 153 -11.72 -15.58 -10.48
CA ALA A 153 -10.43 -16.19 -10.84
C ALA A 153 -10.43 -16.83 -12.25
N TRP A 154 -10.91 -16.11 -13.25
CA TRP A 154 -11.18 -16.61 -14.61
C TRP A 154 -9.93 -17.05 -15.38
N ALA A 155 -8.87 -16.23 -15.36
CA ALA A 155 -7.69 -16.41 -16.20
C ALA A 155 -6.70 -17.47 -15.65
N HIS A 156 -6.64 -17.56 -14.32
CA HIS A 156 -5.74 -18.42 -13.57
C HIS A 156 -6.52 -19.05 -12.42
N PRO A 157 -7.43 -20.01 -12.70
CA PRO A 157 -8.21 -20.64 -11.66
C PRO A 157 -7.28 -21.49 -10.77
N PRO A 158 -7.38 -21.40 -9.42
CA PRO A 158 -6.45 -22.07 -8.50
C PRO A 158 -6.74 -23.57 -8.33
N ARG A 159 -7.74 -24.08 -9.05
CA ARG A 159 -8.15 -25.48 -9.15
C ARG A 159 -8.81 -25.68 -10.51
N ASP A 160 -9.02 -26.91 -10.95
CA ASP A 160 -9.94 -27.14 -12.06
C ASP A 160 -11.33 -26.61 -11.69
N ASP A 161 -11.88 -25.79 -12.57
CA ASP A 161 -13.18 -25.17 -12.46
C ASP A 161 -14.13 -25.56 -13.58
N THR A 162 -13.71 -26.45 -14.49
CA THR A 162 -14.53 -26.95 -15.60
C THR A 162 -15.22 -28.27 -15.23
N THR A 163 -16.53 -28.36 -15.47
CA THR A 163 -17.32 -29.58 -15.27
C THR A 163 -17.13 -30.56 -16.41
N LEU A 164 -17.59 -31.82 -16.23
CA LEU A 164 -17.52 -32.85 -17.28
C LEU A 164 -18.28 -32.49 -18.57
N ASP A 165 -19.29 -31.63 -18.48
CA ASP A 165 -20.05 -31.07 -19.60
C ASP A 165 -19.50 -29.72 -20.12
N GLY A 166 -18.34 -29.29 -19.64
CA GLY A 166 -17.61 -28.12 -20.15
C GLY A 166 -18.06 -26.77 -19.57
N GLN A 167 -18.93 -26.74 -18.56
CA GLN A 167 -19.33 -25.50 -17.89
C GLN A 167 -18.27 -25.07 -16.88
N ARG A 168 -17.97 -23.76 -16.79
CA ARG A 168 -17.02 -23.23 -15.80
C ARG A 168 -17.72 -22.73 -14.54
N ASN A 169 -17.38 -23.31 -13.40
CA ASN A 169 -17.77 -22.87 -12.06
C ASN A 169 -16.68 -21.99 -11.44
N VAL A 170 -16.54 -20.79 -12.01
CA VAL A 170 -15.49 -19.81 -11.70
C VAL A 170 -15.45 -19.47 -10.22
N LEU A 171 -14.30 -19.63 -9.59
CA LEU A 171 -14.13 -19.29 -8.18
C LEU A 171 -14.26 -17.76 -7.97
N LYS A 172 -15.23 -17.37 -7.15
CA LYS A 172 -15.37 -16.00 -6.63
C LYS A 172 -14.63 -15.90 -5.30
N ILE A 173 -13.60 -15.06 -5.28
CA ILE A 173 -12.77 -14.78 -4.10
C ILE A 173 -13.28 -13.47 -3.47
N PRO A 174 -13.63 -13.45 -2.17
CA PRO A 174 -14.07 -12.21 -1.52
C PRO A 174 -12.95 -11.17 -1.54
N TYR A 175 -13.31 -9.88 -1.65
CA TYR A 175 -12.31 -8.83 -1.87
C TYR A 175 -11.37 -8.69 -0.66
N ASN A 176 -11.93 -8.84 0.55
CA ASN A 176 -11.22 -8.88 1.82
C ASN A 176 -10.40 -10.17 2.06
N ALA A 177 -10.38 -11.13 1.12
CA ALA A 177 -9.39 -12.23 1.12
C ALA A 177 -8.10 -11.87 0.38
N LEU A 178 -8.09 -10.84 -0.48
CA LEU A 178 -6.92 -10.45 -1.28
C LEU A 178 -6.17 -9.24 -0.72
N LEU A 179 -6.88 -8.38 0.01
CA LEU A 179 -6.35 -7.18 0.67
C LEU A 179 -7.25 -6.78 1.84
N SER A 180 -6.83 -5.78 2.60
CA SER A 180 -7.65 -5.07 3.59
C SER A 180 -7.42 -3.56 3.45
N GLY A 181 -8.34 -2.74 3.95
CA GLY A 181 -8.20 -1.28 3.99
C GLY A 181 -9.45 -0.54 3.53
N PRO A 182 -9.36 0.77 3.27
CA PRO A 182 -10.53 1.59 2.95
C PRO A 182 -11.23 1.17 1.65
N THR A 183 -10.46 0.68 0.66
CA THR A 183 -10.99 0.14 -0.61
C THR A 183 -11.96 -1.03 -0.39
N SER A 184 -11.80 -1.81 0.68
CA SER A 184 -12.60 -2.99 0.99
C SER A 184 -13.59 -2.78 2.16
N GLY A 185 -13.82 -1.53 2.56
CA GLY A 185 -14.87 -1.12 3.50
C GLY A 185 -14.40 -0.66 4.89
N MET A 186 -13.09 -0.58 5.15
CA MET A 186 -12.58 0.00 6.41
C MET A 186 -12.71 1.54 6.43
N SER A 187 -12.43 2.15 7.58
CA SER A 187 -12.37 3.62 7.74
C SER A 187 -11.25 4.24 6.90
N TRP A 188 -11.49 5.44 6.35
CA TRP A 188 -10.48 6.26 5.67
C TRP A 188 -9.44 6.87 6.63
N GLY A 189 -9.63 6.75 7.94
CA GLY A 189 -8.72 7.21 8.99
C GLY A 189 -9.41 8.12 10.02
N PRO A 190 -8.70 8.52 11.09
CA PRO A 190 -9.26 9.35 12.14
C PRO A 190 -9.74 10.71 11.63
N GLY A 191 -11.00 11.06 11.92
CA GLY A 191 -11.60 12.35 11.57
C GLY A 191 -12.06 12.50 10.12
N ASP A 192 -11.76 11.53 9.25
CA ASP A 192 -12.26 11.53 7.88
C ASP A 192 -13.77 11.23 7.83
N LYS A 193 -14.47 11.86 6.89
CA LYS A 193 -15.94 11.81 6.74
C LYS A 193 -16.39 11.41 5.33
N HIS A 194 -15.51 10.87 4.50
CA HIS A 194 -15.93 10.32 3.20
C HIS A 194 -16.73 9.03 3.43
N PRO A 195 -17.75 8.74 2.61
CA PRO A 195 -18.50 7.49 2.71
C PRO A 195 -17.59 6.28 2.46
N ARG A 196 -17.70 5.24 3.31
CA ARG A 196 -16.87 4.03 3.18
C ARG A 196 -17.27 3.18 1.97
N ALA A 197 -16.32 2.41 1.45
CA ALA A 197 -16.57 1.49 0.35
C ALA A 197 -17.64 0.44 0.73
N VAL A 198 -18.46 0.03 -0.24
CA VAL A 198 -19.53 -0.95 -0.03
C VAL A 198 -19.43 -2.13 -0.99
N SER A 199 -19.94 -3.30 -0.58
CA SER A 199 -19.97 -4.46 -1.46
C SER A 199 -20.97 -4.27 -2.59
N GLN A 200 -20.71 -4.92 -3.73
CA GLN A 200 -21.62 -4.95 -4.87
C GLN A 200 -23.03 -5.41 -4.48
N LYS A 201 -23.14 -6.37 -3.55
CA LYS A 201 -24.42 -6.90 -3.07
C LYS A 201 -25.20 -5.86 -2.26
N TYR A 202 -24.54 -5.06 -1.41
CA TYR A 202 -25.21 -3.93 -0.75
C TYR A 202 -25.56 -2.83 -1.76
N TRP A 203 -24.69 -2.51 -2.72
CA TRP A 203 -25.01 -1.59 -3.83
C TRP A 203 -26.29 -2.02 -4.57
N GLU A 204 -26.47 -3.31 -4.86
CA GLU A 204 -27.65 -3.80 -5.57
C GLU A 204 -28.96 -3.59 -4.79
N VAL A 205 -28.90 -3.52 -3.46
CA VAL A 205 -30.03 -3.20 -2.57
C VAL A 205 -30.22 -1.68 -2.42
N VAL A 206 -29.16 -0.94 -2.10
CA VAL A 206 -29.25 0.52 -1.82
C VAL A 206 -29.39 1.35 -3.10
N CYS A 207 -28.98 0.82 -4.24
CA CYS A 207 -29.05 1.44 -5.57
C CYS A 207 -29.73 0.48 -6.57
N PRO A 208 -31.07 0.33 -6.51
CA PRO A 208 -31.83 -0.46 -7.47
C PRO A 208 -31.72 0.15 -8.88
N GLY A 209 -31.89 -0.68 -9.92
CA GLY A 209 -31.64 -0.26 -11.32
C GLY A 209 -32.37 1.01 -11.76
N SER A 210 -33.58 1.25 -11.24
CA SER A 210 -34.39 2.45 -11.52
C SER A 210 -33.85 3.76 -10.95
N GLU A 211 -32.89 3.70 -10.01
CA GLU A 211 -32.28 4.90 -9.40
C GLU A 211 -30.85 5.16 -9.89
N ARG A 212 -30.32 4.35 -10.82
CA ARG A 212 -28.94 4.46 -11.30
C ARG A 212 -28.84 5.43 -12.47
N ARG A 213 -28.01 6.46 -12.31
CA ARG A 213 -27.48 7.22 -13.44
C ARG A 213 -26.33 6.46 -14.07
N VAL A 214 -26.58 5.83 -15.21
CA VAL A 214 -25.51 5.21 -16.02
C VAL A 214 -24.72 6.31 -16.71
N VAL A 215 -23.38 6.21 -16.67
CA VAL A 215 -22.43 7.09 -17.37
C VAL A 215 -21.61 6.23 -18.32
N ASN A 216 -21.58 6.58 -19.61
CA ASN A 216 -20.78 5.89 -20.60
C ASN A 216 -19.37 6.48 -20.67
N ALA A 217 -18.35 5.67 -20.40
CA ALA A 217 -16.96 6.10 -20.36
C ALA A 217 -16.41 6.50 -21.73
N ASP A 218 -16.83 5.87 -22.82
CA ASP A 218 -16.41 6.26 -24.18
C ASP A 218 -16.92 7.66 -24.56
N GLU A 219 -18.06 8.10 -24.02
CA GLU A 219 -18.57 9.45 -24.22
C GLU A 219 -17.78 10.48 -23.41
N VAL A 220 -17.46 10.17 -22.15
CA VAL A 220 -16.64 11.03 -21.28
C VAL A 220 -15.20 11.14 -21.81
N MET A 221 -14.61 10.04 -22.27
CA MET A 221 -13.23 10.02 -22.77
C MET A 221 -13.05 10.76 -24.11
N LYS A 222 -14.12 11.04 -24.86
CA LYS A 222 -14.09 12.00 -25.99
C LYS A 222 -13.90 13.45 -25.52
N GLN A 223 -14.32 13.78 -24.30
CA GLN A 223 -14.22 15.13 -23.72
C GLN A 223 -12.95 15.29 -22.89
N VAL A 224 -12.65 14.32 -22.03
CA VAL A 224 -11.42 14.29 -21.21
C VAL A 224 -10.18 14.12 -22.08
N GLY A 225 -10.30 13.38 -23.18
CA GLY A 225 -9.22 13.06 -24.11
C GLY A 225 -8.45 11.81 -23.67
N ARG A 226 -8.47 10.76 -24.50
CA ARG A 226 -7.81 9.46 -24.26
C ARG A 226 -6.30 9.55 -24.03
N GLU A 227 -5.65 10.62 -24.48
CA GLU A 227 -4.22 10.89 -24.28
C GLU A 227 -3.88 11.81 -23.10
N SER A 228 -4.85 12.16 -22.24
CA SER A 228 -4.58 12.94 -21.02
C SER A 228 -3.59 12.22 -20.10
N ASP A 229 -2.75 12.98 -19.40
CA ASP A 229 -2.01 12.45 -18.26
C ASP A 229 -2.95 11.93 -17.17
N GLY A 230 -2.42 11.11 -16.26
CA GLY A 230 -3.23 10.45 -15.24
C GLY A 230 -3.87 11.43 -14.25
N ILE A 231 -3.23 12.57 -13.93
CA ILE A 231 -3.70 13.48 -12.88
C ILE A 231 -4.83 14.37 -13.41
N LYS A 232 -4.72 14.85 -14.65
CA LYS A 232 -5.81 15.51 -15.36
C LYS A 232 -7.02 14.58 -15.49
N MET A 233 -6.78 13.33 -15.91
CA MET A 233 -7.85 12.34 -16.06
C MET A 233 -8.57 12.06 -14.74
N LEU A 234 -7.83 11.81 -13.63
CA LEU A 234 -8.43 11.68 -12.30
C LEU A 234 -9.23 12.94 -11.91
N THR A 235 -8.67 14.13 -12.13
CA THR A 235 -9.30 15.41 -11.75
C THR A 235 -10.61 15.65 -12.50
N ASP A 236 -10.60 15.50 -13.83
CA ASP A 236 -11.76 15.73 -14.70
C ASP A 236 -12.89 14.74 -14.39
N TRP A 237 -12.55 13.45 -14.22
CA TRP A 237 -13.51 12.42 -13.85
C TRP A 237 -14.06 12.61 -12.43
N ALA A 238 -13.21 12.91 -11.44
CA ALA A 238 -13.66 13.16 -10.06
C ALA A 238 -14.62 14.36 -10.01
N LYS A 239 -14.32 15.44 -10.73
CA LYS A 239 -15.22 16.58 -10.89
C LYS A 239 -16.55 16.17 -11.50
N LEU A 240 -16.54 15.49 -12.65
CA LEU A 240 -17.76 15.04 -13.33
C LEU A 240 -18.62 14.15 -12.40
N MET A 241 -18.01 13.20 -11.70
CA MET A 241 -18.73 12.32 -10.77
C MET A 241 -19.26 13.06 -9.54
N ARG A 242 -18.55 14.09 -9.05
CA ARG A 242 -19.01 14.95 -7.95
C ARG A 242 -20.19 15.82 -8.38
N ASP A 243 -20.18 16.36 -9.58
CA ASP A 243 -21.18 17.31 -10.09
C ASP A 243 -22.51 16.62 -10.48
N ILE A 244 -22.51 15.30 -10.74
CA ILE A 244 -23.74 14.52 -10.98
C ILE A 244 -24.62 14.50 -9.70
N PRO A 245 -25.88 14.99 -9.73
CA PRO A 245 -26.72 15.06 -8.54
C PRO A 245 -27.23 13.69 -8.08
N GLU A 246 -27.38 12.71 -8.98
CA GLU A 246 -27.89 11.38 -8.66
C GLU A 246 -26.99 10.65 -7.66
N ARG A 247 -27.62 10.08 -6.62
CA ARG A 247 -26.93 9.39 -5.53
C ARG A 247 -26.23 8.10 -5.99
N CYS A 248 -26.82 7.39 -6.95
CA CYS A 248 -26.30 6.13 -7.49
C CYS A 248 -25.76 6.36 -8.90
N VAL A 249 -24.43 6.31 -9.09
CA VAL A 249 -23.81 6.41 -10.43
C VAL A 249 -23.12 5.09 -10.79
N GLU A 250 -23.37 4.62 -12.01
CA GLU A 250 -22.75 3.42 -12.56
C GLU A 250 -22.00 3.75 -13.87
N ILE A 251 -20.68 3.54 -13.89
CA ILE A 251 -19.85 3.74 -15.09
C ILE A 251 -19.82 2.44 -15.91
N GLN A 252 -20.08 2.55 -17.21
CA GLN A 252 -20.09 1.47 -18.21
C GLN A 252 -19.30 1.89 -19.46
N GLY A 253 -18.96 0.94 -20.35
CA GLY A 253 -18.14 1.20 -21.55
C GLY A 253 -16.67 0.76 -21.35
N THR A 254 -15.71 1.46 -21.96
CA THR A 254 -14.27 1.24 -21.69
C THR A 254 -13.88 1.51 -20.24
N GLN A 255 -12.77 0.94 -19.77
CA GLN A 255 -12.15 1.28 -18.47
C GLN A 255 -11.93 2.80 -18.33
N VAL A 256 -11.95 3.31 -17.09
CA VAL A 256 -11.56 4.71 -16.81
C VAL A 256 -10.03 4.86 -16.84
N PHE A 257 -9.34 3.99 -16.12
CA PHE A 257 -7.88 3.93 -16.09
C PHE A 257 -7.44 2.67 -16.85
N ASP A 258 -7.34 2.80 -18.18
CA ASP A 258 -7.06 1.67 -19.06
C ASP A 258 -5.59 1.22 -19.03
N PHE A 259 -5.31 0.12 -19.75
CA PHE A 259 -3.96 -0.42 -19.85
C PHE A 259 -3.00 0.45 -20.68
N TYR A 260 -3.48 1.39 -21.49
CA TYR A 260 -2.63 2.33 -22.23
C TYR A 260 -2.11 3.44 -21.32
N LEU A 261 -2.93 3.93 -20.39
CA LEU A 261 -2.47 4.81 -19.30
C LEU A 261 -1.43 4.08 -18.45
N ILE A 262 -1.79 2.89 -17.93
CA ILE A 262 -0.94 2.14 -16.99
C ILE A 262 0.37 1.69 -17.67
N GLY A 263 0.31 1.30 -18.94
CA GLY A 263 1.46 0.88 -19.76
C GLY A 263 2.20 2.03 -20.45
N SER A 264 2.13 3.25 -19.93
CA SER A 264 2.90 4.40 -20.43
C SER A 264 3.34 5.32 -19.28
N THR A 265 4.23 6.28 -19.58
CA THR A 265 4.71 7.27 -18.59
C THR A 265 3.61 8.23 -18.11
N ARG A 266 2.46 8.28 -18.78
CA ARG A 266 1.29 9.11 -18.40
C ARG A 266 0.73 8.77 -17.02
N ILE A 267 0.92 7.54 -16.52
CA ILE A 267 0.53 7.14 -15.17
C ILE A 267 1.36 7.85 -14.08
N LEU A 268 2.61 8.24 -14.37
CA LEU A 268 3.54 8.74 -13.37
C LEU A 268 3.12 10.08 -12.75
N SER A 269 2.33 10.88 -13.46
CA SER A 269 1.77 12.13 -12.94
C SER A 269 0.84 11.92 -11.74
N LEU A 270 0.32 10.70 -11.54
CA LEU A 270 -0.51 10.34 -10.39
C LEU A 270 0.31 9.99 -9.15
N TRP A 271 1.61 9.72 -9.25
CA TRP A 271 2.37 9.07 -8.18
C TRP A 271 2.30 9.79 -6.83
N GLU A 272 2.49 11.11 -6.82
CA GLU A 272 2.42 11.92 -5.60
C GLU A 272 1.02 11.91 -4.95
N THR A 273 -0.04 12.00 -5.75
CA THR A 273 -1.42 11.88 -5.26
C THR A 273 -1.69 10.47 -4.75
N PHE A 274 -1.26 9.46 -5.52
CA PHE A 274 -1.51 8.04 -5.28
C PHE A 274 -0.85 7.56 -3.98
N LYS A 275 0.47 7.75 -3.85
CA LYS A 275 1.25 7.24 -2.71
C LYS A 275 0.84 7.86 -1.36
N ASN A 276 0.33 9.09 -1.39
CA ASN A 276 -0.14 9.80 -0.21
C ASN A 276 -1.63 9.56 0.12
N HIS A 277 -2.41 8.94 -0.78
CA HIS A 277 -3.84 8.74 -0.60
C HIS A 277 -4.16 7.73 0.53
N PRO A 278 -5.22 7.92 1.35
CA PRO A 278 -5.63 6.94 2.36
C PRO A 278 -5.86 5.53 1.80
N THR A 279 -6.39 5.41 0.58
CA THR A 279 -6.53 4.13 -0.17
C THR A 279 -5.25 3.30 -0.20
N VAL A 280 -4.10 3.96 -0.25
CA VAL A 280 -2.78 3.33 -0.43
C VAL A 280 -2.02 3.29 0.90
N ARG A 281 -2.02 4.39 1.66
CA ARG A 281 -1.36 4.45 2.99
C ARG A 281 -2.00 3.55 4.04
N LEU A 282 -3.28 3.20 3.88
CA LEU A 282 -4.01 2.27 4.75
C LEU A 282 -4.30 0.92 4.05
N LEU A 283 -3.59 0.63 2.95
CA LEU A 283 -3.67 -0.67 2.28
C LEU A 283 -2.93 -1.72 3.10
N GLU A 284 -3.65 -2.76 3.51
CA GLU A 284 -3.12 -3.89 4.25
C GLU A 284 -3.28 -5.20 3.50
N ASP A 285 -2.59 -6.22 4.00
CA ASP A 285 -2.85 -7.61 3.65
C ASP A 285 -4.10 -8.12 4.39
N SER A 286 -4.87 -8.98 3.71
CA SER A 286 -5.96 -9.75 4.33
C SER A 286 -5.42 -10.73 5.38
N GLU A 287 -6.28 -11.25 6.26
CA GLU A 287 -5.81 -12.28 7.20
C GLU A 287 -5.47 -13.61 6.50
N VAL A 288 -6.08 -13.91 5.35
CA VAL A 288 -5.67 -15.05 4.49
C VAL A 288 -4.19 -14.88 4.07
N VAL A 289 -3.82 -13.68 3.60
CA VAL A 289 -2.46 -13.38 3.16
C VAL A 289 -1.49 -13.32 4.35
N LYS A 290 -1.86 -12.64 5.44
CA LYS A 290 -1.07 -12.59 6.68
C LYS A 290 -0.80 -13.99 7.23
N ASN A 291 -1.77 -14.90 7.17
CA ASN A 291 -1.56 -16.29 7.59
C ASN A 291 -0.62 -17.05 6.64
N GLY A 292 -0.81 -16.93 5.31
CA GLY A 292 0.08 -17.57 4.34
C GLY A 292 1.55 -17.15 4.49
N VAL A 293 1.80 -15.87 4.78
CA VAL A 293 3.13 -15.35 5.13
C VAL A 293 3.61 -15.95 6.47
N ARG A 294 2.79 -15.86 7.52
CA ARG A 294 3.09 -16.29 8.89
C ARG A 294 3.58 -17.74 8.98
N GLU A 295 2.85 -18.68 8.36
CA GLU A 295 3.20 -20.12 8.40
C GLU A 295 4.54 -20.40 7.71
N ASN A 296 4.92 -19.58 6.72
CA ASN A 296 6.13 -19.78 5.92
C ASN A 296 7.33 -18.92 6.36
N MET A 297 7.19 -18.05 7.38
CA MET A 297 8.26 -17.15 7.82
C MET A 297 9.54 -17.87 8.28
N SER A 298 9.46 -19.16 8.64
CA SER A 298 10.63 -19.98 8.99
C SER A 298 11.54 -20.32 7.80
N LYS A 299 11.00 -20.29 6.58
CA LYS A 299 11.73 -20.55 5.33
C LYS A 299 12.37 -19.29 4.73
N LEU A 300 11.99 -18.12 5.24
CA LEU A 300 12.24 -16.82 4.61
C LEU A 300 13.27 -15.95 5.35
N GLN A 301 13.82 -16.44 6.46
CA GLN A 301 14.78 -15.72 7.30
C GLN A 301 15.68 -16.69 8.06
N LYS A 302 16.86 -16.21 8.48
CA LYS A 302 17.72 -16.93 9.39
C LYS A 302 17.09 -17.03 10.78
N ILE A 303 16.98 -18.23 11.34
CA ILE A 303 16.56 -18.45 12.73
C ILE A 303 17.77 -18.90 13.55
N ASP A 304 18.19 -18.09 14.52
CA ASP A 304 19.28 -18.45 15.43
C ASP A 304 18.74 -19.19 16.67
N GLY A 305 19.03 -20.49 16.74
CA GLY A 305 18.71 -21.35 17.88
C GLY A 305 17.20 -21.58 18.06
N ALA A 306 16.71 -21.45 19.30
CA ALA A 306 15.31 -21.72 19.66
C ALA A 306 14.38 -20.49 19.50
N GLN A 307 14.78 -19.48 18.73
CA GLN A 307 13.94 -18.31 18.48
C GLN A 307 12.76 -18.65 17.57
N ARG A 308 11.64 -17.95 17.75
CA ARG A 308 10.52 -18.01 16.80
C ARG A 308 10.85 -17.12 15.60
N PRO A 309 10.40 -17.47 14.38
CA PRO A 309 10.53 -16.58 13.22
C PRO A 309 9.96 -15.19 13.53
N TYR A 310 10.70 -14.13 13.19
CA TYR A 310 10.16 -12.78 13.25
C TYR A 310 9.12 -12.59 12.15
N ILE A 311 7.99 -11.98 12.48
CA ILE A 311 6.93 -11.65 11.53
C ILE A 311 6.90 -10.11 11.43
N PRO A 312 7.46 -9.52 10.36
CA PRO A 312 7.40 -8.08 10.19
C PRO A 312 5.95 -7.59 10.05
N LYS A 313 5.70 -6.38 10.53
CA LYS A 313 4.47 -5.63 10.18
C LYS A 313 4.44 -5.34 8.67
N THR A 314 3.33 -4.79 8.18
CA THR A 314 3.22 -4.38 6.77
C THR A 314 4.33 -3.43 6.32
N THR A 315 4.83 -2.58 7.21
CA THR A 315 5.95 -1.65 6.99
C THR A 315 7.31 -2.18 7.47
N GLY A 316 7.43 -3.47 7.79
CA GLY A 316 8.67 -4.08 8.24
C GLY A 316 9.41 -4.81 7.12
N THR A 317 10.72 -4.95 7.29
CA THR A 317 11.60 -5.71 6.38
C THR A 317 11.80 -7.14 6.89
N ILE A 318 11.85 -8.11 5.98
CA ILE A 318 12.38 -9.46 6.24
C ILE A 318 13.89 -9.38 6.00
N GLU A 319 14.67 -9.28 7.09
CA GLU A 319 16.11 -9.08 7.01
C GLU A 319 16.83 -10.30 6.39
N GLY A 320 17.82 -10.02 5.54
CA GLY A 320 18.58 -11.04 4.84
C GLY A 320 17.85 -11.73 3.69
N LEU A 321 16.61 -11.33 3.37
CA LEU A 321 15.84 -11.92 2.26
C LEU A 321 16.02 -11.13 0.96
N LEU A 322 16.49 -11.82 -0.08
CA LEU A 322 16.40 -11.40 -1.47
C LEU A 322 15.06 -11.87 -2.07
N GLY A 323 14.21 -10.94 -2.44
CA GLY A 323 13.00 -11.22 -3.20
C GLY A 323 13.27 -11.24 -4.69
N ILE A 324 12.81 -12.27 -5.40
CA ILE A 324 12.92 -12.38 -6.85
C ILE A 324 11.53 -12.65 -7.44
N HIS A 325 11.17 -11.93 -8.51
CA HIS A 325 9.96 -12.19 -9.30
C HIS A 325 10.30 -12.61 -10.75
N ILE A 326 10.10 -13.91 -11.03
CA ILE A 326 10.32 -14.54 -12.34
C ILE A 326 8.98 -14.67 -13.08
N ARG A 327 8.75 -13.78 -14.06
CA ARG A 327 7.58 -13.82 -14.95
C ARG A 327 7.92 -14.57 -16.24
N ARG A 328 7.44 -15.81 -16.36
CA ARG A 328 7.60 -16.69 -17.55
C ARG A 328 6.20 -17.20 -17.96
N GLY A 329 6.02 -18.49 -18.29
CA GLY A 329 4.72 -19.02 -18.73
C GLY A 329 4.22 -18.31 -19.99
N ASP A 330 3.08 -17.60 -19.92
CA ASP A 330 2.55 -16.79 -21.03
C ASP A 330 3.51 -15.68 -21.52
N PHE A 331 4.47 -15.25 -20.69
CA PHE A 331 5.54 -14.35 -21.13
C PHE A 331 6.52 -15.03 -22.11
N ARG A 332 6.77 -16.34 -21.95
CA ARG A 332 7.55 -17.16 -22.89
C ARG A 332 6.73 -17.56 -24.11
N GLY A 333 5.49 -17.98 -23.91
CA GLY A 333 4.67 -18.60 -24.95
C GLY A 333 5.08 -20.07 -25.20
N ASP A 334 4.81 -20.56 -26.41
CA ASP A 334 5.11 -21.95 -26.77
C ASP A 334 6.62 -22.19 -26.89
N LEU A 335 7.07 -23.41 -26.55
CA LEU A 335 8.46 -23.80 -26.77
C LEU A 335 8.82 -23.69 -28.26
N GLY A 336 9.89 -22.95 -28.56
CA GLY A 336 10.39 -22.75 -29.92
C GLY A 336 9.59 -21.76 -30.78
N LYS A 337 8.66 -20.98 -30.21
CA LYS A 337 7.90 -19.96 -30.96
C LYS A 337 8.04 -18.56 -30.35
N ASP A 338 8.18 -17.56 -31.22
CA ASP A 338 8.19 -16.15 -30.83
C ASP A 338 6.74 -15.61 -30.65
N ASN A 339 5.89 -16.31 -29.88
CA ASN A 339 4.48 -15.95 -29.66
C ASN A 339 4.12 -15.53 -28.22
N GLY A 340 5.04 -15.66 -27.27
CA GLY A 340 4.87 -15.20 -25.89
C GLY A 340 4.76 -13.68 -25.74
N HIS A 341 4.25 -13.24 -24.58
CA HIS A 341 4.01 -11.83 -24.29
C HIS A 341 5.27 -10.97 -24.42
N CYS A 342 6.47 -11.46 -24.04
CA CYS A 342 7.71 -10.70 -24.18
C CYS A 342 8.07 -10.34 -25.63
N PHE A 343 7.76 -11.23 -26.59
CA PHE A 343 7.95 -10.91 -28.01
C PHE A 343 6.95 -9.85 -28.48
N ASN A 344 5.70 -9.92 -28.01
CA ASN A 344 4.67 -8.96 -28.38
C ASN A 344 4.94 -7.57 -27.79
N LEU A 345 5.38 -7.48 -26.53
CA LEU A 345 5.87 -6.24 -25.92
C LEU A 345 6.95 -5.57 -26.78
N GLY A 346 7.91 -6.35 -27.28
CA GLY A 346 8.95 -5.88 -28.20
C GLY A 346 8.42 -5.43 -29.56
N ARG A 347 7.40 -6.09 -30.11
CA ARG A 347 6.73 -5.70 -31.37
C ARG A 347 5.93 -4.41 -31.24
N TRP A 348 5.29 -4.21 -30.08
CA TRP A 348 4.49 -3.03 -29.76
C TRP A 348 5.33 -1.83 -29.31
N GLY A 349 6.58 -2.03 -28.91
CA GLY A 349 7.40 -0.97 -28.32
C GLY A 349 6.94 -0.58 -26.91
N ALA A 350 6.32 -1.52 -26.19
CA ALA A 350 5.74 -1.28 -24.86
C ALA A 350 6.80 -0.94 -23.81
N THR A 351 6.55 0.09 -23.00
CA THR A 351 7.39 0.48 -21.86
C THR A 351 7.12 -0.42 -20.64
N TYR A 352 7.87 -0.24 -19.56
CA TYR A 352 7.58 -0.89 -18.27
C TYR A 352 6.17 -0.57 -17.75
N SER A 353 5.59 -1.47 -16.96
CA SER A 353 4.21 -1.36 -16.47
C SER A 353 4.09 -0.47 -15.23
N GLY A 354 3.23 0.55 -15.28
CA GLY A 354 2.83 1.34 -14.13
C GLY A 354 4.03 1.98 -13.41
N TRP A 355 4.09 1.75 -12.10
CA TRP A 355 5.12 2.25 -11.19
C TRP A 355 6.53 1.69 -11.41
N ASN A 356 6.71 0.68 -12.26
CA ASN A 356 8.05 0.22 -12.66
C ASN A 356 8.81 1.28 -13.49
N GLN A 357 8.11 2.31 -13.99
CA GLN A 357 8.68 3.42 -14.77
C GLN A 357 9.16 4.59 -13.88
N LEU A 358 9.08 4.49 -12.56
CA LEU A 358 9.32 5.62 -11.65
C LEU A 358 10.74 6.21 -11.78
N PRO A 359 10.89 7.55 -11.82
CA PRO A 359 12.18 8.22 -12.02
C PRO A 359 13.14 8.02 -10.85
N GLU A 360 12.68 7.65 -9.65
CA GLU A 360 13.53 7.33 -8.50
C GLU A 360 14.15 5.91 -8.52
N LEU A 361 13.61 4.95 -9.29
CA LEU A 361 14.14 3.57 -9.33
C LEU A 361 15.52 3.50 -10.00
N HIS A 362 16.40 2.60 -9.57
CA HIS A 362 17.75 2.52 -10.16
C HIS A 362 17.72 2.15 -11.65
N ASP A 363 17.04 1.07 -12.01
CA ASP A 363 17.11 0.49 -13.35
C ASP A 363 16.03 1.08 -14.26
N LYS A 364 16.46 1.57 -15.43
CA LYS A 364 15.60 2.32 -16.37
C LYS A 364 15.20 1.50 -17.58
N TYR A 365 14.05 1.85 -18.14
CA TYR A 365 13.66 1.44 -19.47
C TYR A 365 14.37 2.35 -20.49
N ASP A 366 15.36 1.80 -21.19
CA ASP A 366 16.22 2.46 -22.17
C ASP A 366 16.43 1.53 -23.38
N PRO A 367 15.41 1.37 -24.24
CA PRO A 367 15.46 0.46 -25.39
C PRO A 367 16.27 1.04 -26.55
N PRO A 368 16.81 0.19 -27.45
CA PRO A 368 17.35 0.65 -28.73
C PRO A 368 16.31 1.46 -29.53
N SER A 369 16.79 2.46 -30.30
CA SER A 369 15.94 3.30 -31.13
C SER A 369 15.03 2.47 -32.06
N ARG A 370 13.77 2.90 -32.16
CA ARG A 370 12.75 2.34 -33.06
C ARG A 370 12.56 3.15 -34.35
N GLU A 371 13.45 4.11 -34.62
CA GLU A 371 13.39 4.89 -35.86
C GLU A 371 13.48 3.97 -37.08
N GLY A 372 12.56 4.15 -38.04
CA GLY A 372 12.44 3.30 -39.22
C GLY A 372 11.88 1.88 -38.99
N VAL A 373 11.48 1.52 -37.76
CA VAL A 373 10.88 0.22 -37.45
C VAL A 373 9.36 0.28 -37.64
N GLU A 374 8.83 -0.57 -38.53
CA GLU A 374 7.39 -0.67 -38.77
C GLU A 374 6.62 -1.13 -37.52
N GLY A 375 5.37 -0.66 -37.38
CA GLY A 375 4.49 -1.05 -36.28
C GLY A 375 4.26 -2.56 -36.24
N GLY A 376 4.42 -3.17 -35.07
CA GLY A 376 4.30 -4.63 -34.91
C GLY A 376 5.58 -5.41 -35.25
N GLN A 377 6.67 -4.74 -35.63
CA GLN A 377 7.99 -5.35 -35.89
C GLN A 377 9.02 -4.98 -34.81
N TYR A 378 10.16 -5.66 -34.84
CA TYR A 378 11.37 -5.30 -34.09
C TYR A 378 12.63 -5.60 -34.90
N THR A 379 13.74 -4.95 -34.57
CA THR A 379 15.07 -5.36 -35.03
C THR A 379 15.65 -6.45 -34.13
N PRO A 380 16.72 -7.17 -34.52
CA PRO A 380 17.41 -8.12 -33.64
C PRO A 380 17.85 -7.50 -32.30
N ALA A 381 18.37 -6.26 -32.32
CA ALA A 381 18.78 -5.54 -31.11
C ALA A 381 17.59 -5.21 -30.19
N ILE A 382 16.44 -4.82 -30.74
CA ILE A 382 15.21 -4.63 -29.95
C ILE A 382 14.75 -5.97 -29.37
N ARG A 383 14.73 -7.06 -30.17
CA ARG A 383 14.35 -8.40 -29.69
C ARG A 383 15.24 -8.85 -28.53
N GLU A 384 16.56 -8.67 -28.66
CA GLU A 384 17.53 -9.00 -27.62
C GLU A 384 17.31 -8.16 -26.34
N TYR A 385 17.13 -6.84 -26.48
CA TYR A 385 16.81 -5.96 -25.35
C TYR A 385 15.57 -6.45 -24.59
N TYR A 386 14.44 -6.65 -25.30
CA TYR A 386 13.21 -7.11 -24.65
C TYR A 386 13.38 -8.49 -24.01
N LEU A 387 14.02 -9.45 -24.68
CA LEU A 387 14.21 -10.79 -24.10
C LEU A 387 15.11 -10.78 -22.86
N LYS A 388 16.19 -9.99 -22.85
CA LYS A 388 17.09 -9.88 -21.69
C LYS A 388 16.37 -9.42 -20.42
N HIS A 389 15.52 -8.39 -20.53
CA HIS A 389 14.86 -7.76 -19.38
C HIS A 389 13.46 -8.37 -19.09
N CYS A 390 12.80 -8.97 -20.08
CA CYS A 390 11.44 -9.55 -19.94
C CYS A 390 11.45 -11.06 -19.70
N LEU A 391 12.41 -11.80 -20.29
CA LEU A 391 12.48 -13.26 -20.22
C LEU A 391 13.93 -13.73 -19.99
N PRO A 392 14.57 -13.30 -18.89
CA PRO A 392 15.97 -13.62 -18.65
C PRO A 392 16.22 -15.13 -18.61
N THR A 393 17.44 -15.48 -19.02
CA THR A 393 18.05 -16.81 -18.85
C THR A 393 18.51 -17.03 -17.41
N VAL A 394 18.81 -18.27 -17.04
CA VAL A 394 19.32 -18.60 -15.70
C VAL A 394 20.63 -17.87 -15.42
N GLU A 395 21.52 -17.83 -16.41
CA GLU A 395 22.82 -17.17 -16.35
C GLU A 395 22.67 -15.66 -16.14
N GLN A 396 21.69 -15.03 -16.82
CA GLN A 396 21.37 -13.61 -16.64
C GLN A 396 20.80 -13.34 -15.25
N VAL A 397 19.90 -14.19 -14.73
CA VAL A 397 19.37 -14.03 -13.35
C VAL A 397 20.49 -14.17 -12.33
N VAL A 398 21.35 -15.20 -12.44
CA VAL A 398 22.47 -15.40 -11.51
C VAL A 398 23.46 -14.23 -11.59
N SER A 399 23.83 -13.77 -12.79
CA SER A 399 24.67 -12.57 -12.96
C SER A 399 24.05 -11.35 -12.28
N ARG A 400 22.74 -11.16 -12.43
CA ARG A 400 22.02 -10.01 -11.85
C ARG A 400 21.94 -10.06 -10.33
N VAL A 401 21.79 -11.26 -9.75
CA VAL A 401 21.88 -11.46 -8.30
C VAL A 401 23.29 -11.13 -7.81
N ARG A 402 24.34 -11.53 -8.54
CA ARG A 402 25.73 -11.22 -8.20
C ARG A 402 26.05 -9.72 -8.28
N GLU A 403 25.53 -9.02 -9.30
CA GLU A 403 25.63 -7.57 -9.42
C GLU A 403 25.06 -6.85 -8.19
N LEU A 404 23.85 -7.21 -7.77
CA LEU A 404 23.21 -6.65 -6.57
C LEU A 404 24.04 -6.85 -5.29
N LEU A 405 24.73 -7.98 -5.15
CA LEU A 405 25.59 -8.25 -3.98
C LEU A 405 26.85 -7.36 -3.96
N GLY A 406 27.30 -6.86 -5.10
CA GLY A 406 28.42 -5.91 -5.20
C GLY A 406 28.16 -4.55 -4.54
N ASP A 407 26.88 -4.20 -4.34
CA ASP A 407 26.43 -2.86 -3.94
C ASP A 407 26.27 -2.65 -2.41
N ASN A 408 26.93 -3.47 -1.56
CA ASN A 408 26.87 -3.56 -0.08
C ASN A 408 25.85 -4.54 0.55
N HIS A 409 25.21 -5.42 -0.22
CA HIS A 409 24.22 -6.37 0.31
C HIS A 409 24.81 -7.65 0.97
N ALA A 410 25.94 -7.52 1.66
CA ALA A 410 26.70 -8.62 2.28
C ALA A 410 25.99 -9.34 3.46
N ARG A 411 24.71 -9.02 3.73
CA ARG A 411 23.87 -9.67 4.76
C ARG A 411 22.71 -10.51 4.20
N LEU A 412 22.53 -10.55 2.87
CA LEU A 412 21.55 -11.43 2.24
C LEU A 412 21.98 -12.90 2.40
N SER A 413 21.02 -13.75 2.79
CA SER A 413 21.24 -15.17 3.13
C SER A 413 20.13 -16.10 2.64
N HIS A 414 18.96 -15.54 2.29
CA HIS A 414 17.80 -16.27 1.80
C HIS A 414 17.34 -15.69 0.45
N ILE A 415 16.79 -16.53 -0.42
CA ILE A 415 16.14 -16.11 -1.66
C ILE A 415 14.70 -16.62 -1.66
N PHE A 416 13.74 -15.74 -1.89
CA PHE A 416 12.36 -16.13 -2.22
C PHE A 416 12.02 -15.81 -3.68
N ILE A 417 11.57 -16.81 -4.44
CA ILE A 417 11.29 -16.72 -5.87
C ILE A 417 9.79 -16.89 -6.15
N ALA A 418 9.07 -15.78 -6.23
CA ALA A 418 7.71 -15.79 -6.79
C ALA A 418 7.79 -16.00 -8.30
N ASN A 419 7.01 -16.94 -8.83
CA ASN A 419 7.11 -17.29 -10.23
C ASN A 419 5.83 -17.90 -10.82
N ASN A 420 5.79 -17.91 -12.15
CA ASN A 420 4.90 -18.77 -12.93
C ASN A 420 5.70 -19.61 -13.96
N ALA A 421 6.90 -20.05 -13.56
CA ALA A 421 7.89 -20.65 -14.45
C ALA A 421 7.74 -22.17 -14.57
N GLU A 422 8.35 -22.70 -15.63
CA GLU A 422 8.54 -24.13 -15.87
C GLU A 422 9.41 -24.75 -14.75
N ASP A 423 9.09 -25.98 -14.32
CA ASP A 423 9.82 -26.64 -13.22
C ASP A 423 11.30 -26.89 -13.55
N GLU A 424 11.60 -27.21 -14.80
CA GLU A 424 12.98 -27.35 -15.30
C GLU A 424 13.76 -26.04 -15.13
N TYR A 425 13.19 -24.90 -15.53
CA TYR A 425 13.81 -23.58 -15.37
C TYR A 425 14.06 -23.24 -13.90
N LEU A 426 13.13 -23.59 -13.00
CA LEU A 426 13.31 -23.37 -11.55
C LEU A 426 14.41 -24.28 -10.98
N ALA A 427 14.51 -25.53 -11.45
CA ALA A 427 15.55 -26.46 -11.05
C ALA A 427 16.94 -26.02 -11.54
N ASP A 428 17.05 -25.52 -12.78
CA ASP A 428 18.28 -24.92 -13.29
C ASP A 428 18.63 -23.62 -12.56
N LEU A 429 17.65 -22.74 -12.31
CA LEU A 429 17.89 -21.52 -11.55
C LEU A 429 18.40 -21.81 -10.13
N ARG A 430 17.82 -22.79 -9.43
CA ARG A 430 18.34 -23.23 -8.13
C ARG A 430 19.77 -23.77 -8.25
N ARG A 431 20.07 -24.60 -9.26
CA ARG A 431 21.43 -25.10 -9.51
C ARG A 431 22.43 -23.96 -9.75
N GLY A 432 22.05 -22.98 -10.58
CA GLY A 432 22.88 -21.82 -10.89
C GLY A 432 23.18 -20.95 -9.67
N LEU A 433 22.17 -20.68 -8.84
CA LEU A 433 22.33 -19.93 -7.59
C LEU A 433 23.20 -20.68 -6.57
N VAL A 434 23.02 -22.00 -6.43
CA VAL A 434 23.88 -22.83 -5.57
C VAL A 434 25.33 -22.86 -6.08
N ALA A 435 25.55 -22.94 -7.39
CA ALA A 435 26.87 -22.86 -7.99
C ALA A 435 27.53 -21.48 -7.80
N ASP A 436 26.73 -20.41 -7.65
CA ASP A 436 27.18 -19.05 -7.32
C ASP A 436 27.39 -18.84 -5.80
N GLY A 437 27.24 -19.88 -4.99
CA GLY A 437 27.57 -19.88 -3.55
C GLY A 437 26.39 -19.77 -2.58
N TRP A 438 25.15 -19.76 -3.06
CA TRP A 438 23.97 -19.74 -2.18
C TRP A 438 23.69 -21.11 -1.55
N GLU A 439 23.28 -21.11 -0.28
CA GLU A 439 22.87 -22.34 0.41
C GLU A 439 21.52 -22.84 -0.14
N GLY A 440 21.51 -24.07 -0.64
CA GLY A 440 20.36 -24.62 -1.38
C GLY A 440 19.06 -24.74 -0.57
N SER A 441 19.13 -24.83 0.76
CA SER A 441 17.97 -24.82 1.67
C SER A 441 17.34 -23.45 1.85
N ASN A 442 18.10 -22.38 1.59
CA ASN A 442 17.67 -21.00 1.84
C ASN A 442 17.12 -20.35 0.56
N ILE A 443 17.08 -21.11 -0.55
CA ILE A 443 16.38 -20.77 -1.79
C ILE A 443 15.00 -21.42 -1.73
N VAL A 444 13.95 -20.62 -1.82
CA VAL A 444 12.55 -21.06 -1.68
C VAL A 444 11.73 -20.46 -2.81
N THR A 445 10.93 -21.27 -3.52
CA THR A 445 10.00 -20.78 -4.55
C THR A 445 8.58 -20.63 -4.01
N SER A 446 7.72 -19.88 -4.69
CA SER A 446 6.28 -19.82 -4.34
C SER A 446 5.57 -21.19 -4.37
N LYS A 447 6.14 -22.19 -5.06
CA LYS A 447 5.63 -23.58 -5.09
C LYS A 447 5.95 -24.38 -3.81
N GLU A 448 6.86 -23.89 -2.97
CA GLU A 448 7.29 -24.51 -1.71
C GLU A 448 6.65 -23.87 -0.47
N LEU A 449 5.74 -22.91 -0.66
CA LEU A 449 4.93 -22.34 0.40
C LEU A 449 3.87 -23.36 0.87
N GLU A 450 3.78 -23.54 2.18
CA GLU A 450 2.71 -24.30 2.83
C GLU A 450 1.47 -23.42 2.90
N LEU A 451 0.53 -23.64 1.97
CA LEU A 451 -0.71 -22.89 1.83
C LEU A 451 -1.90 -23.86 1.85
N ASN A 452 -2.95 -23.53 2.62
CA ASN A 452 -4.23 -24.21 2.47
C ASN A 452 -4.93 -23.78 1.16
N TRP A 453 -6.09 -24.36 0.82
CA TRP A 453 -6.73 -24.07 -0.47
C TRP A 453 -7.18 -22.61 -0.62
N GLN A 454 -7.60 -21.94 0.47
CA GLN A 454 -7.95 -20.51 0.45
C GLN A 454 -6.71 -19.64 0.21
N ALA A 455 -5.62 -19.91 0.92
CA ALA A 455 -4.36 -19.19 0.77
C ALA A 455 -3.71 -19.44 -0.60
N THR A 456 -3.82 -20.67 -1.13
CA THR A 456 -3.43 -21.01 -2.52
C THR A 456 -4.23 -20.20 -3.53
N SER A 457 -5.54 -20.03 -3.29
CA SER A 457 -6.43 -19.23 -4.15
C SER A 457 -6.06 -17.73 -4.20
N VAL A 458 -5.29 -17.24 -3.22
CA VAL A 458 -4.73 -15.88 -3.19
C VAL A 458 -3.19 -15.88 -3.18
N GLY A 459 -2.56 -16.96 -3.65
CA GLY A 459 -1.11 -17.18 -3.52
C GLY A 459 -0.26 -16.06 -4.12
N ASN A 460 -0.72 -15.43 -5.20
CA ASN A 460 -0.04 -14.28 -5.79
C ASN A 460 -0.04 -13.04 -4.87
N ALA A 461 -1.05 -12.87 -4.00
CA ALA A 461 -1.06 -11.83 -2.98
C ALA A 461 -0.14 -12.18 -1.80
N VAL A 462 0.04 -13.48 -1.47
CA VAL A 462 1.06 -13.96 -0.52
C VAL A 462 2.47 -13.69 -1.07
N ASP A 463 2.72 -14.01 -2.34
CA ASP A 463 3.98 -13.72 -3.02
C ASP A 463 4.31 -12.22 -3.00
N MET A 464 3.34 -11.37 -3.35
CA MET A 464 3.49 -9.91 -3.27
C MET A 464 3.83 -9.44 -1.85
N ALA A 465 3.16 -10.00 -0.84
CA ALA A 465 3.32 -9.66 0.56
C ALA A 465 4.73 -10.03 1.09
N ILE A 466 5.31 -11.12 0.62
CA ILE A 466 6.72 -11.48 0.92
C ILE A 466 7.66 -10.52 0.19
N LEU A 467 7.49 -10.35 -1.13
CA LEU A 467 8.41 -9.58 -1.97
C LEU A 467 8.40 -8.07 -1.68
N SER A 468 7.28 -7.49 -1.23
CA SER A 468 7.24 -6.08 -0.81
C SER A 468 7.97 -5.82 0.51
N ARG A 469 8.30 -6.88 1.27
CA ARG A 469 9.00 -6.82 2.56
C ARG A 469 10.42 -7.39 2.49
N ALA A 470 10.81 -8.05 1.41
CA ALA A 470 12.19 -8.50 1.20
C ALA A 470 13.17 -7.31 1.31
N GLU A 471 14.35 -7.54 1.87
CA GLU A 471 15.35 -6.50 2.05
C GLU A 471 15.78 -5.88 0.73
N ALA A 472 16.08 -6.72 -0.25
CA ALA A 472 16.27 -6.32 -1.64
C ALA A 472 15.29 -7.08 -2.54
N PHE A 473 14.92 -6.48 -3.68
CA PHE A 473 13.98 -7.07 -4.62
C PHE A 473 14.46 -6.90 -6.06
N ILE A 474 14.38 -7.97 -6.86
CA ILE A 474 14.58 -7.94 -8.32
C ILE A 474 13.31 -8.43 -9.02
N GLY A 475 12.79 -7.66 -9.98
CA GLY A 475 11.57 -8.00 -10.69
C GLY A 475 11.57 -7.71 -12.19
N ASN A 476 10.49 -8.15 -12.84
CA ASN A 476 10.25 -7.94 -14.27
C ASN A 476 9.53 -6.60 -14.52
N GLY A 477 10.15 -5.68 -15.27
CA GLY A 477 9.64 -4.33 -15.52
C GLY A 477 8.29 -4.25 -16.25
N TRP A 478 7.89 -5.27 -17.03
CA TRP A 478 6.59 -5.31 -17.71
C TRP A 478 5.48 -6.01 -16.91
N SER A 479 5.78 -6.64 -15.77
CA SER A 479 4.74 -7.25 -14.96
C SER A 479 4.05 -6.25 -14.04
N SER A 480 2.71 -6.21 -14.12
CA SER A 480 1.84 -5.53 -13.17
C SER A 480 2.03 -6.04 -11.72
N MET A 481 2.42 -7.30 -11.53
CA MET A 481 2.77 -7.82 -10.20
C MET A 481 4.02 -7.15 -9.63
N THR A 482 5.08 -7.01 -10.44
CA THR A 482 6.26 -6.23 -10.06
C THR A 482 5.86 -4.79 -9.73
N SER A 483 5.01 -4.18 -10.55
CA SER A 483 4.53 -2.82 -10.38
C SER A 483 3.76 -2.62 -9.07
N ASN A 484 2.95 -3.61 -8.66
CA ASN A 484 2.28 -3.63 -7.37
C ASN A 484 3.23 -3.89 -6.18
N ILE A 485 4.31 -4.64 -6.39
CA ILE A 485 5.37 -4.83 -5.38
C ILE A 485 6.14 -3.53 -5.19
N VAL A 486 6.60 -2.88 -6.26
CA VAL A 486 7.25 -1.54 -6.24
C VAL A 486 6.37 -0.54 -5.51
N MET A 487 5.08 -0.46 -5.87
CA MET A 487 4.10 0.38 -5.20
C MET A 487 4.07 0.13 -3.68
N ARG A 488 3.95 -1.12 -3.23
CA ARG A 488 3.97 -1.45 -1.80
C ARG A 488 5.31 -1.07 -1.17
N ARG A 489 6.44 -1.51 -1.72
CA ARG A 489 7.80 -1.20 -1.24
C ARG A 489 7.96 0.29 -0.92
N LEU A 490 7.70 1.16 -1.89
CA LEU A 490 7.89 2.61 -1.75
C LEU A 490 6.86 3.27 -0.82
N THR A 491 5.63 2.75 -0.76
CA THR A 491 4.57 3.27 0.15
C THR A 491 4.71 2.78 1.58
N THR A 492 5.44 1.69 1.81
CA THR A 492 5.70 1.10 3.14
C THR A 492 7.11 1.38 3.67
N GLY A 493 7.89 2.25 3.02
CA GLY A 493 9.17 2.76 3.52
C GLY A 493 10.43 2.01 3.07
N GLN A 494 10.35 1.08 2.12
CA GLN A 494 11.53 0.54 1.44
C GLN A 494 12.08 1.59 0.47
N THR A 495 13.39 1.62 0.26
CA THR A 495 14.03 2.65 -0.56
C THR A 495 14.08 2.25 -2.05
N PRO A 496 14.15 3.20 -3.00
CA PRO A 496 14.25 2.89 -4.43
C PRO A 496 15.49 2.06 -4.79
N GLU A 497 16.61 2.24 -4.08
CA GLU A 497 17.88 1.54 -4.32
C GLU A 497 17.76 0.03 -4.04
N SER A 498 16.93 -0.34 -3.05
CA SER A 498 16.61 -1.74 -2.72
C SER A 498 15.74 -2.47 -3.76
N THR A 499 15.39 -1.79 -4.86
CA THR A 499 14.39 -2.22 -5.84
C THR A 499 15.00 -2.18 -7.24
N ARG A 500 15.29 -3.38 -7.78
CA ARG A 500 15.95 -3.57 -9.07
C ARG A 500 15.03 -4.22 -10.10
N MET A 501 15.37 -4.05 -11.37
CA MET A 501 14.80 -4.78 -12.50
C MET A 501 15.84 -5.70 -13.14
N TRP A 502 15.36 -6.67 -13.92
CA TRP A 502 16.17 -7.40 -14.92
C TRP A 502 16.75 -6.45 -15.97
#